data_AF-A0A397FSX2-F1
#
_entry.id   AF-A0A397FSX2-F1
#
_cell.length_a   1.000
_cell.length_b   1.000
_cell.length_c   1.000
_cell.angle_alpha   90.00
_cell.angle_beta   90.00
_cell.angle_gamma   90.00
#
_symmetry.space_group_name_H-M   'P 1'
#
loop_
_entity.id
_entity.type
_entity.pdbx_description
1 polymer ?
#
loop_
_entity_poly.entity_id
_entity_poly.type
_entity_poly.pdbx_seq_one_letter_code
_entity_poly.pdbx_strand_id
1 'polypeptide(L)'
;MARYTADYLYNEFSGLASMRVGSEYANDAGYWTGGHCNWGGSHNLREDCGTLARGFDKLESLDSKKITDALTNTTSEQEFNTQKSILLQKINEIESGLQVRTGASSAMFGICIIWADDAMSTYVESKMQECRRGIDILKSQLTGETYKWVEELKRIQFEIDQIEQRMQENKRKAMNEKDPTKKQALIVAIEEDGKLLQQKYREHQAHSNKYKFNPSKYVSDMIEGMKKAIEGKNRGGSGNSGNNNESGGGGNRKNPNNPFDSDSDDNNKDPDKNNKKPPKNKRKKDDDNQSNQQLIIFAVVALVVLFLLMNQSNSQPRPSRYDDHY
;
A
#
# COMPACT_ATOMS: atom_id res chain seq x y z
N MET A 1 10.96 1.80 -2.89
CA MET A 1 10.53 0.84 -1.85
C MET A 1 11.50 -0.33 -1.92
N ALA A 2 12.07 -0.77 -0.80
CA ALA A 2 13.04 -1.87 -0.83
C ALA A 2 12.30 -3.16 -1.19
N ARG A 3 12.71 -3.80 -2.28
CA ARG A 3 12.12 -5.05 -2.75
C ARG A 3 12.71 -6.20 -1.92
N TYR A 4 11.86 -7.03 -1.33
CA TYR A 4 12.30 -8.12 -0.47
C TYR A 4 12.74 -9.33 -1.31
N THR A 5 13.94 -9.24 -1.88
CA THR A 5 14.53 -10.32 -2.69
C THR A 5 14.90 -11.53 -1.83
N ALA A 6 15.03 -12.69 -2.46
CA ALA A 6 15.47 -13.92 -1.78
C ALA A 6 16.81 -13.73 -1.05
N ASP A 7 17.79 -13.09 -1.70
CA ASP A 7 19.11 -12.84 -1.10
C ASP A 7 19.04 -11.82 0.05
N TYR A 8 18.17 -10.79 -0.05
CA TYR A 8 17.95 -9.86 1.06
C TYR A 8 17.40 -10.60 2.28
N LEU A 9 16.32 -11.37 2.11
CA LEU A 9 15.71 -12.16 3.18
C LEU A 9 16.72 -13.15 3.76
N TYR A 10 17.46 -13.87 2.91
CA TYR A 10 18.48 -14.81 3.35
C TYR A 10 19.56 -14.14 4.20
N ASN A 11 20.12 -13.01 3.76
CA ASN A 11 21.18 -12.31 4.49
C ASN A 11 20.69 -11.80 5.85
N GLU A 12 19.48 -11.22 5.88
CA GLU A 12 18.87 -10.74 7.13
C GLU A 12 18.62 -11.88 8.12
N PHE A 13 17.97 -12.96 7.66
CA PHE A 13 17.59 -14.06 8.53
C PHE A 13 18.79 -14.91 8.95
N SER A 14 19.76 -15.16 8.07
CA SER A 14 21.00 -15.86 8.42
C SER A 14 21.85 -15.08 9.42
N GLY A 15 21.92 -13.75 9.28
CA GLY A 15 22.58 -12.89 10.27
C GLY A 15 21.96 -13.03 11.65
N LEU A 16 20.62 -12.91 11.74
CA LEU A 16 19.90 -13.06 13.01
C LEU A 16 19.99 -14.47 13.61
N ALA A 17 20.05 -15.50 12.75
CA ALA A 17 20.20 -16.90 13.17
C ALA A 17 21.61 -17.22 13.67
N SER A 18 22.67 -16.63 13.08
CA SER A 18 24.05 -16.81 13.55
C SER A 18 24.27 -16.32 14.99
N MET A 19 23.37 -15.46 15.49
CA MET A 19 23.37 -14.98 16.87
C MET A 19 22.69 -15.97 17.85
N ARG A 20 22.03 -17.04 17.35
CA ARG A 20 21.53 -18.17 18.16
C ARG A 20 22.70 -19.09 18.53
N VAL A 21 23.56 -18.65 19.44
CA VAL A 21 24.57 -19.54 20.03
C VAL A 21 23.93 -20.32 21.17
N GLY A 22 23.70 -21.62 20.94
CA GLY A 22 23.46 -22.63 21.97
C GLY A 22 22.05 -22.69 22.55
N SER A 23 21.14 -23.43 21.90
CA SER A 23 20.04 -24.09 22.62
C SER A 23 20.28 -25.60 22.59
N GLU A 24 20.26 -26.23 23.77
CA GLU A 24 20.52 -27.65 24.07
C GLU A 24 19.58 -28.67 23.39
N TYR A 25 18.84 -28.29 22.35
CA TYR A 25 18.14 -29.26 21.52
C TYR A 25 19.11 -29.78 20.46
N ALA A 26 19.72 -30.93 20.75
CA ALA A 26 20.62 -31.67 19.86
C ALA A 26 20.03 -32.00 18.45
N ASN A 27 18.79 -31.61 18.18
CA ASN A 27 18.07 -31.87 16.92
C ASN A 27 17.69 -30.58 16.13
N ASP A 28 18.05 -29.37 16.57
CA ASP A 28 17.73 -28.11 15.86
C ASP A 28 18.78 -27.73 14.78
N ALA A 29 19.70 -28.65 14.45
CA ALA A 29 20.70 -28.44 13.40
C ALA A 29 20.12 -28.44 11.96
N GLY A 30 18.79 -28.55 11.79
CA GLY A 30 18.18 -28.86 10.49
C GLY A 30 17.73 -27.67 9.66
N TYR A 31 17.21 -26.59 10.25
CA TYR A 31 16.52 -25.56 9.45
C TYR A 31 17.49 -24.60 8.73
N TRP A 32 18.53 -24.16 9.43
CA TRP A 32 19.41 -23.07 8.98
C TRP A 32 20.55 -23.55 8.08
N THR A 33 21.02 -24.78 8.30
CA THR A 33 22.16 -25.39 7.59
C THR A 33 21.75 -26.40 6.52
N GLY A 34 20.44 -26.61 6.33
CA GLY A 34 19.90 -27.62 5.41
C GLY A 34 19.67 -28.94 6.13
N GLY A 35 18.42 -29.42 6.18
CA GLY A 35 18.09 -30.61 6.94
C GLY A 35 16.59 -30.90 7.00
N HIS A 36 16.24 -32.07 7.54
CA HIS A 36 14.85 -32.45 7.73
C HIS A 36 14.39 -32.03 9.12
N CYS A 37 13.21 -31.42 9.23
CA CYS A 37 12.56 -31.25 10.52
C CYS A 37 11.96 -32.58 11.02
N ASN A 38 11.66 -32.63 12.31
CA ASN A 38 11.02 -33.79 12.95
C ASN A 38 9.64 -34.15 12.37
N TRP A 39 9.09 -33.29 11.52
CA TRP A 39 7.80 -33.46 10.85
C TRP A 39 7.94 -33.92 9.39
N GLY A 40 9.15 -34.33 8.97
CA GLY A 40 9.43 -34.89 7.64
C GLY A 40 9.59 -33.87 6.51
N GLY A 41 9.57 -32.57 6.82
CA GLY A 41 9.85 -31.50 5.86
C GLY A 41 11.35 -31.25 5.71
N SER A 42 11.86 -31.19 4.48
CA SER A 42 13.21 -30.69 4.21
C SER A 42 13.20 -29.16 4.19
N HIS A 43 14.17 -28.55 4.85
CA HIS A 43 14.33 -27.11 4.93
C HIS A 43 15.66 -26.69 4.35
N ASN A 44 15.60 -25.67 3.50
CA ASN A 44 16.77 -24.95 3.02
C ASN A 44 16.42 -23.47 3.12
N LEU A 45 17.09 -22.76 4.02
CA LEU A 45 16.81 -21.35 4.28
C LEU A 45 16.78 -20.51 3.00
N ARG A 46 17.69 -20.78 2.05
CA ARG A 46 17.77 -20.02 0.79
C ARG A 46 16.56 -20.30 -0.10
N GLU A 47 16.15 -21.56 -0.21
CA GLU A 47 14.95 -21.95 -0.98
C GLU A 47 13.67 -21.41 -0.34
N ASP A 48 13.57 -21.47 0.99
CA ASP A 48 12.46 -20.95 1.76
C ASP A 48 12.36 -19.42 1.63
N CYS A 49 13.49 -18.70 1.74
CA CYS A 49 13.55 -17.26 1.45
C CYS A 49 13.15 -16.95 0.00
N GLY A 50 13.52 -17.80 -0.96
CA GLY A 50 13.07 -17.70 -2.35
C GLY A 50 11.56 -17.86 -2.49
N THR A 51 10.95 -18.79 -1.76
CA THR A 51 9.50 -19.00 -1.76
C THR A 51 8.76 -17.85 -1.08
N LEU A 52 9.28 -17.33 0.04
CA LEU A 52 8.75 -16.13 0.69
C LEU A 52 8.80 -14.92 -0.23
N ALA A 53 9.96 -14.66 -0.86
CA ALA A 53 10.11 -13.55 -1.79
C ALA A 53 9.10 -13.63 -2.94
N ARG A 54 8.90 -14.81 -3.54
CA ARG A 54 7.87 -15.02 -4.56
C ARG A 54 6.45 -14.78 -4.04
N GLY A 55 6.15 -15.24 -2.84
CA GLY A 55 4.85 -15.01 -2.19
C GLY A 55 4.59 -13.52 -1.93
N PHE A 56 5.59 -12.79 -1.45
CA PHE A 56 5.53 -11.35 -1.24
C PHE A 56 5.43 -10.57 -2.56
N ASP A 57 6.18 -10.94 -3.60
CA ASP A 57 6.04 -10.35 -4.95
C ASP A 57 4.61 -10.55 -5.49
N LYS A 58 4.01 -11.74 -5.27
CA LYS A 58 2.60 -11.98 -5.63
C LYS A 58 1.67 -11.05 -4.85
N LEU A 59 1.88 -10.88 -3.54
CA LEU A 59 1.09 -9.99 -2.71
C LEU A 59 1.22 -8.52 -3.17
N GLU A 60 2.44 -8.05 -3.44
CA GLU A 60 2.72 -6.71 -3.99
C GLU A 60 2.15 -6.48 -5.39
N SER A 61 1.86 -7.54 -6.13
CA SER A 61 1.16 -7.44 -7.42
C SER A 61 -0.31 -7.03 -7.27
N LEU A 62 -0.91 -7.19 -6.08
CA LEU A 62 -2.26 -6.73 -5.74
C LEU A 62 -2.31 -5.25 -5.30
N ASP A 63 -1.32 -4.46 -5.68
CA ASP A 63 -1.32 -3.02 -5.42
C ASP A 63 -2.62 -2.36 -5.95
N SER A 64 -3.26 -1.55 -5.10
CA SER A 64 -4.58 -0.97 -5.40
C SER A 64 -4.56 -0.12 -6.68
N LYS A 65 -3.46 0.60 -6.95
CA LYS A 65 -3.34 1.41 -8.15
C LYS A 65 -3.26 0.52 -9.39
N LYS A 66 -2.44 -0.54 -9.36
CA LYS A 66 -2.34 -1.50 -10.47
C LYS A 66 -3.68 -2.18 -10.76
N ILE A 67 -4.44 -2.51 -9.72
CA ILE A 67 -5.79 -3.09 -9.85
C ILE A 67 -6.73 -2.09 -10.53
N THR A 68 -6.79 -0.85 -10.04
CA THR A 68 -7.61 0.21 -10.65
C THR A 68 -7.23 0.38 -12.11
N ASP A 69 -5.94 0.61 -12.41
CA ASP A 69 -5.46 0.84 -13.77
C ASP A 69 -5.80 -0.33 -14.71
N ALA A 70 -5.64 -1.58 -14.25
CA ALA A 70 -5.97 -2.77 -15.06
C ALA A 70 -7.45 -2.86 -15.41
N LEU A 71 -8.34 -2.42 -14.52
CA LEU A 71 -9.79 -2.46 -14.75
C LEU A 71 -10.28 -1.23 -15.53
N THR A 72 -9.77 -0.03 -15.24
CA THR A 72 -10.25 1.21 -15.88
C THR A 72 -9.81 1.36 -17.32
N ASN A 73 -8.70 0.72 -17.70
CA ASN A 73 -8.20 0.72 -19.07
C ASN A 73 -8.96 -0.23 -20.01
N THR A 74 -9.88 -1.04 -19.49
CA THR A 74 -10.70 -1.93 -20.32
C THR A 74 -11.69 -1.16 -21.18
N THR A 75 -11.99 -1.69 -22.36
CA THR A 75 -12.83 -1.05 -23.37
C THR A 75 -14.23 -1.65 -23.48
N SER A 76 -14.45 -2.80 -22.85
CA SER A 76 -15.70 -3.54 -22.89
C SER A 76 -15.97 -4.28 -21.58
N GLU A 77 -17.24 -4.63 -21.35
CA GLU A 77 -17.65 -5.44 -20.20
C GLU A 77 -17.00 -6.84 -20.21
N GLN A 78 -16.81 -7.44 -21.39
CA GLN A 78 -16.14 -8.74 -21.52
C GLN A 78 -14.67 -8.65 -21.07
N GLU A 79 -13.95 -7.62 -21.52
CA GLU A 79 -12.56 -7.38 -21.14
C GLU A 79 -12.44 -7.11 -19.64
N PHE A 80 -13.34 -6.28 -19.09
CA PHE A 80 -13.43 -6.02 -17.66
C PHE A 80 -13.64 -7.29 -16.84
N ASN A 81 -14.61 -8.12 -17.22
CA ASN A 81 -14.91 -9.37 -16.52
C ASN A 81 -13.74 -10.37 -16.60
N THR A 82 -13.01 -10.37 -17.71
CA THR A 82 -11.79 -11.18 -17.87
C THR A 82 -10.70 -10.72 -16.92
N GLN A 83 -10.40 -9.43 -16.87
CA GLN A 83 -9.39 -8.87 -15.95
C GLN A 83 -9.79 -9.08 -14.48
N LYS A 84 -11.07 -8.86 -14.14
CA LYS A 84 -11.62 -9.14 -12.82
C LYS A 84 -11.43 -10.61 -12.44
N SER A 85 -11.71 -11.55 -13.34
CA SER A 85 -11.51 -12.99 -13.09
C SER A 85 -10.04 -13.32 -12.82
N ILE A 86 -9.11 -12.78 -13.62
CA ILE A 86 -7.66 -12.95 -13.43
C ILE A 86 -7.22 -12.43 -12.04
N LEU A 87 -7.72 -11.26 -11.63
CA LEU A 87 -7.42 -10.69 -10.32
C LEU A 87 -7.98 -11.54 -9.17
N LEU A 88 -9.22 -12.02 -9.30
CA LEU A 88 -9.84 -12.90 -8.31
C LEU A 88 -9.10 -14.24 -8.19
N GLN A 89 -8.63 -14.81 -9.32
CA GLN A 89 -7.79 -16.01 -9.31
C GLN A 89 -6.49 -15.75 -8.55
N LYS A 90 -5.78 -14.65 -8.83
CA LYS A 90 -4.56 -14.27 -8.11
C LYS A 90 -4.80 -14.11 -6.61
N ILE A 91 -5.91 -13.48 -6.23
CA ILE A 91 -6.33 -13.34 -4.83
C ILE A 91 -6.51 -14.72 -4.18
N ASN A 92 -7.23 -15.64 -4.82
CA ASN A 92 -7.45 -16.98 -4.28
C ASN A 92 -6.13 -17.76 -4.13
N GLU A 93 -5.19 -17.62 -5.07
CA GLU A 93 -3.86 -18.23 -4.96
C GLU A 93 -3.08 -17.70 -3.76
N ILE A 94 -3.10 -16.38 -3.54
CA ILE A 94 -2.41 -15.73 -2.42
C ILE A 94 -3.07 -16.11 -1.10
N GLU A 95 -4.41 -16.08 -1.04
CA GLU A 95 -5.19 -16.48 0.13
C GLU A 95 -4.85 -17.92 0.52
N SER A 96 -4.84 -18.85 -0.45
CA SER A 96 -4.45 -20.25 -0.24
C SER A 96 -3.00 -20.38 0.24
N GLY A 97 -2.09 -19.58 -0.31
CA GLY A 97 -0.71 -19.52 0.13
C GLY A 97 -0.56 -19.00 1.55
N LEU A 98 -1.43 -18.09 1.99
CA LEU A 98 -1.40 -17.56 3.35
C LEU A 98 -2.09 -18.46 4.36
N GLN A 99 -2.79 -19.53 3.98
CA GLN A 99 -3.50 -20.42 4.91
C GLN A 99 -2.54 -21.15 5.87
N VAL A 100 -2.87 -21.11 7.16
CA VAL A 100 -2.24 -21.97 8.17
C VAL A 100 -2.86 -23.34 7.96
N ARG A 101 -2.08 -24.31 7.47
CA ARG A 101 -2.58 -25.69 7.39
C ARG A 101 -2.84 -26.19 8.80
N THR A 102 -4.03 -26.75 9.01
CA THR A 102 -4.46 -27.35 10.27
C THR A 102 -3.47 -28.44 10.71
N GLY A 103 -2.76 -28.20 11.80
CA GLY A 103 -1.70 -29.06 12.35
C GLY A 103 -0.81 -28.28 13.33
N ALA A 104 0.18 -28.95 13.94
CA ALA A 104 1.15 -28.33 14.85
C ALA A 104 2.20 -27.43 14.14
N SER A 105 2.14 -27.31 12.81
CA SER A 105 3.09 -26.55 12.01
C SER A 105 2.37 -25.48 11.18
N SER A 106 2.73 -24.23 11.43
CA SER A 106 2.27 -23.13 10.61
C SER A 106 3.10 -23.01 9.34
N ALA A 107 2.41 -22.84 8.21
CA ALA A 107 3.02 -22.65 6.92
C ALA A 107 2.57 -21.32 6.29
N MET A 108 3.48 -20.67 5.58
CA MET A 108 3.20 -19.52 4.73
C MET A 108 3.77 -19.83 3.35
N PHE A 109 2.98 -19.64 2.29
CA PHE A 109 3.32 -19.96 0.91
C PHE A 109 3.84 -21.39 0.71
N GLY A 110 3.38 -22.33 1.54
CA GLY A 110 3.79 -23.73 1.49
C GLY A 110 5.14 -24.05 2.15
N ILE A 111 5.82 -23.06 2.74
CA ILE A 111 7.01 -23.32 3.55
C ILE A 111 6.62 -23.48 5.03
N CYS A 112 7.19 -24.48 5.70
CA CYS A 112 7.03 -24.56 7.16
C CYS A 112 7.94 -23.52 7.79
N ILE A 113 7.36 -22.57 8.52
CA ILE A 113 8.15 -21.57 9.24
C ILE A 113 8.40 -22.13 10.63
N ILE A 114 9.32 -23.10 10.72
CA ILE A 114 9.75 -23.71 12.00
C ILE A 114 10.77 -22.79 12.66
N TRP A 115 10.39 -21.53 12.91
CA TRP A 115 11.32 -20.53 13.48
C TRP A 115 11.17 -20.45 15.00
N ALA A 116 10.15 -21.11 15.54
CA ALA A 116 9.99 -21.33 16.96
C ALA A 116 9.19 -22.61 17.23
N ASP A 117 9.75 -23.52 18.03
CA ASP A 117 9.03 -24.64 18.68
C ASP A 117 7.82 -24.22 19.55
N ASP A 118 7.54 -22.92 19.70
CA ASP A 118 6.23 -22.41 20.12
C ASP A 118 5.56 -21.79 18.88
N ALA A 119 4.72 -22.59 18.21
CA ALA A 119 4.06 -22.35 16.92
C ALA A 119 3.69 -20.88 16.69
N MET A 120 4.21 -20.29 15.60
CA MET A 120 4.07 -18.86 15.21
C MET A 120 4.03 -17.92 16.39
N SER A 121 5.13 -17.20 16.66
CA SER A 121 5.04 -16.05 17.55
C SER A 121 3.78 -15.25 17.21
N THR A 122 2.96 -14.94 18.21
CA THR A 122 1.65 -14.29 18.05
C THR A 122 1.73 -13.08 17.11
N TYR A 123 2.91 -12.47 17.03
CA TYR A 123 3.27 -11.42 16.08
C TYR A 123 3.12 -11.82 14.61
N VAL A 124 3.73 -12.91 14.13
CA VAL A 124 3.66 -13.30 12.70
C VAL A 124 2.24 -13.73 12.34
N GLU A 125 1.57 -14.49 13.22
CA GLU A 125 0.19 -14.92 12.97
C GLU A 125 -0.77 -13.74 12.93
N SER A 126 -0.67 -12.81 13.89
CA SER A 126 -1.47 -11.58 13.87
C SER A 126 -1.28 -10.81 12.56
N LYS A 127 -0.05 -10.71 12.05
CA LYS A 127 0.22 -10.00 10.78
C LYS A 127 -0.29 -10.76 9.55
N MET A 128 -0.20 -12.09 9.55
CA MET A 128 -0.84 -12.90 8.51
C MET A 128 -2.36 -12.76 8.53
N GLN A 129 -2.99 -12.79 9.70
CA GLN A 129 -4.43 -12.61 9.83
C GLN A 129 -4.88 -11.21 9.41
N GLU A 130 -4.14 -10.15 9.77
CA GLU A 130 -4.37 -8.78 9.27
C GLU A 130 -4.30 -8.74 7.74
N CYS A 131 -3.29 -9.39 7.13
CA CYS A 131 -3.15 -9.48 5.69
C CYS A 131 -4.33 -10.21 5.03
N ARG A 132 -4.75 -11.37 5.59
CA ARG A 132 -5.91 -12.12 5.09
C ARG A 132 -7.19 -11.30 5.13
N ARG A 133 -7.48 -10.60 6.25
CA ARG A 133 -8.63 -9.69 6.33
C ARG A 133 -8.57 -8.61 5.25
N GLY A 134 -7.39 -8.05 5.00
CA GLY A 134 -7.20 -7.09 3.91
C GLY A 134 -7.49 -7.69 2.53
N ILE A 135 -7.07 -8.92 2.29
CA ILE A 135 -7.35 -9.66 1.05
C ILE A 135 -8.84 -9.96 0.91
N ASP A 136 -9.52 -10.37 1.99
CA ASP A 136 -10.96 -10.65 1.98
C ASP A 136 -11.78 -9.40 1.65
N ILE A 137 -11.41 -8.25 2.23
CA ILE A 137 -12.01 -6.97 1.89
C ILE A 137 -11.80 -6.65 0.41
N LEU A 138 -10.57 -6.78 -0.10
CA LEU A 138 -10.26 -6.54 -1.52
C LEU A 138 -11.06 -7.48 -2.44
N LYS A 139 -11.14 -8.77 -2.09
CA LYS A 139 -11.90 -9.80 -2.81
C LYS A 139 -13.38 -9.46 -2.87
N SER A 140 -13.96 -9.04 -1.74
CA SER A 140 -15.36 -8.61 -1.65
C SER A 140 -15.62 -7.37 -2.52
N GLN A 141 -14.72 -6.38 -2.47
CA GLN A 141 -14.83 -5.17 -3.28
C GLN A 141 -14.80 -5.50 -4.78
N LEU A 142 -13.83 -6.31 -5.22
CA LEU A 142 -13.71 -6.74 -6.62
C LEU A 142 -14.92 -7.56 -7.07
N THR A 143 -15.38 -8.51 -6.24
CA THR A 143 -16.52 -9.38 -6.58
C THR A 143 -17.79 -8.57 -6.80
N GLY A 144 -18.04 -7.54 -5.98
CA GLY A 144 -19.19 -6.64 -6.13
C GLY A 144 -19.07 -5.63 -7.28
N GLU A 145 -17.90 -5.48 -7.89
CA GLU A 145 -17.69 -4.46 -8.92
C GLU A 145 -18.25 -4.86 -10.29
N THR A 146 -18.75 -3.88 -11.03
CA THR A 146 -19.29 -4.07 -12.39
C THR A 146 -18.67 -3.10 -13.37
N TYR A 147 -18.80 -3.37 -14.67
CA TYR A 147 -18.27 -2.50 -15.72
C TYR A 147 -18.85 -1.07 -15.67
N LYS A 148 -20.04 -0.88 -15.08
CA LYS A 148 -20.67 0.44 -14.89
C LYS A 148 -19.78 1.42 -14.13
N TRP A 149 -18.92 0.96 -13.22
CA TRP A 149 -17.97 1.83 -12.55
C TRP A 149 -16.91 2.40 -13.49
N VAL A 150 -16.46 1.62 -14.46
CA VAL A 150 -15.52 2.08 -15.50
C VAL A 150 -16.21 3.08 -16.43
N GLU A 151 -17.46 2.82 -16.81
CA GLU A 151 -18.27 3.75 -17.60
C GLU A 151 -18.46 5.09 -16.88
N GLU A 152 -18.74 5.05 -15.58
CA GLU A 152 -18.88 6.24 -14.74
C GLU A 152 -17.59 7.05 -14.70
N LEU A 153 -16.44 6.40 -14.48
CA LEU A 153 -15.13 7.07 -14.49
C LEU A 153 -14.84 7.75 -15.84
N LYS A 154 -15.12 7.05 -16.95
CA LYS A 154 -14.95 7.62 -18.31
C LYS A 154 -15.89 8.80 -18.54
N ARG A 155 -17.14 8.72 -18.05
CA ARG A 155 -18.11 9.82 -18.13
C ARG A 155 -17.60 11.05 -17.36
N ILE A 156 -17.15 10.87 -16.12
CA ILE A 156 -16.62 11.97 -15.31
C ILE A 156 -15.40 12.59 -15.98
N GLN A 157 -14.48 11.79 -16.52
CA GLN A 157 -13.32 12.30 -17.24
C GLN A 157 -13.74 13.11 -18.49
N PHE A 158 -14.72 12.61 -19.25
CA PHE A 158 -15.25 13.35 -20.39
C PHE A 158 -15.88 14.68 -19.98
N GLU A 159 -16.61 14.73 -18.87
CA GLU A 159 -17.16 15.98 -18.32
C GLU A 159 -16.06 16.96 -17.90
N ILE A 160 -14.98 16.47 -17.28
CA ILE A 160 -13.78 17.26 -16.95
C ILE A 160 -13.20 17.88 -18.22
N ASP A 161 -12.96 17.08 -19.26
CA ASP A 161 -12.38 17.55 -20.53
C ASP A 161 -13.27 18.62 -21.19
N GLN A 162 -14.60 18.44 -21.15
CA GLN A 162 -15.55 19.44 -21.66
C GLN A 162 -15.50 20.75 -20.89
N ILE A 163 -15.43 20.70 -19.55
CA ILE A 163 -15.33 21.90 -18.72
C ILE A 163 -14.02 22.64 -19.03
N GLU A 164 -12.91 21.93 -19.11
CA GLU A 164 -11.60 22.53 -19.43
C GLU A 164 -11.61 23.21 -20.81
N GLN A 165 -12.20 22.56 -21.82
CA GLN A 165 -12.36 23.17 -23.16
C GLN A 165 -13.22 24.43 -23.12
N ARG A 166 -14.35 24.42 -22.40
CA ARG A 166 -15.20 25.61 -22.24
C ARG A 166 -14.46 26.74 -21.54
N MET A 167 -13.72 26.45 -20.47
CA MET A 167 -12.90 27.45 -19.76
C MET A 167 -11.84 28.06 -20.67
N GLN A 168 -11.13 27.24 -21.46
CA GLN A 168 -10.13 27.73 -22.41
C GLN A 168 -10.75 28.62 -23.48
N GLU A 169 -11.90 28.22 -24.04
CA GLU A 169 -12.60 29.01 -25.05
C GLU A 169 -13.13 30.34 -24.47
N ASN A 170 -13.72 30.31 -23.26
CA ASN A 170 -14.17 31.52 -22.57
C ASN A 170 -13.01 32.44 -22.22
N LYS A 171 -11.86 31.89 -21.82
CA LYS A 171 -10.62 32.66 -21.60
C LYS A 171 -10.15 33.33 -22.88
N ARG A 172 -10.15 32.61 -24.00
CA ARG A 172 -9.80 33.15 -25.33
C ARG A 172 -10.76 34.27 -25.75
N LYS A 173 -12.07 34.09 -25.53
CA LYS A 173 -13.08 35.14 -25.79
C LYS A 173 -12.86 36.35 -24.90
N ALA A 174 -12.63 36.17 -23.60
CA ALA A 174 -12.45 37.26 -22.64
C ALA A 174 -11.19 38.10 -22.91
N MET A 175 -10.15 37.50 -23.49
CA MET A 175 -8.95 38.22 -23.92
C MET A 175 -9.18 39.14 -25.12
N ASN A 176 -10.10 38.76 -26.01
CA ASN A 176 -10.40 39.48 -27.25
C ASN A 176 -11.61 40.43 -27.13
N GLU A 177 -12.43 40.28 -26.08
CA GLU A 177 -13.61 41.11 -25.84
C GLU A 177 -13.23 42.51 -25.36
N LYS A 178 -13.82 43.52 -26.01
CA LYS A 178 -13.57 44.95 -25.74
C LYS A 178 -14.61 45.55 -24.82
N ASP A 179 -15.83 45.00 -24.80
CA ASP A 179 -16.90 45.43 -23.91
C ASP A 179 -16.62 44.94 -22.47
N PRO A 180 -16.43 45.86 -21.49
CA PRO A 180 -16.15 45.48 -20.10
C PRO A 180 -17.23 44.59 -19.49
N THR A 181 -18.49 44.77 -19.87
CA THR A 181 -19.63 44.02 -19.30
C THR A 181 -19.61 42.58 -19.81
N LYS A 182 -19.43 42.39 -21.12
CA LYS A 182 -19.32 41.05 -21.72
C LYS A 182 -18.07 40.31 -21.26
N LYS A 183 -16.96 41.04 -21.13
CA LYS A 183 -15.72 40.49 -20.57
C LYS A 183 -15.91 40.01 -19.13
N GLN A 184 -16.59 40.80 -18.29
CA GLN A 184 -16.90 40.40 -16.93
C GLN A 184 -17.80 39.16 -16.89
N ALA A 185 -18.81 39.07 -17.75
CA ALA A 185 -19.66 37.88 -17.84
C ALA A 185 -18.87 36.61 -18.19
N LEU A 186 -17.90 36.71 -19.12
CA LEU A 186 -17.01 35.59 -19.46
C LEU A 186 -16.10 35.19 -18.29
N ILE A 187 -15.62 36.16 -17.50
CA ILE A 187 -14.82 35.88 -16.30
C ILE A 187 -15.65 35.13 -15.26
N VAL A 188 -16.89 35.58 -14.99
CA VAL A 188 -17.81 34.89 -14.07
C VAL A 188 -18.07 33.45 -14.53
N ALA A 189 -18.30 33.23 -15.84
CA ALA A 189 -18.49 31.89 -16.38
C ALA A 189 -17.25 30.98 -16.18
N ILE A 190 -16.03 31.52 -16.30
CA ILE A 190 -14.79 30.78 -16.01
C ILE A 190 -14.70 30.42 -14.52
N GLU A 191 -15.09 31.33 -13.62
CA GLU A 191 -15.08 31.06 -12.17
C GLU A 191 -16.10 29.97 -11.79
N GLU A 192 -17.28 29.98 -12.41
CA GLU A 192 -18.31 28.94 -12.23
C GLU A 192 -17.84 27.58 -12.76
N ASP A 193 -17.31 27.53 -13.98
CA ASP A 193 -16.71 26.31 -14.54
C ASP A 193 -15.54 25.81 -13.67
N GLY A 194 -14.74 26.71 -13.09
CA GLY A 194 -13.65 26.35 -12.17
C GLY A 194 -14.13 25.65 -10.89
N LYS A 195 -15.27 26.09 -10.32
CA LYS A 195 -15.90 25.40 -9.18
C LYS A 195 -16.41 24.02 -9.57
N LEU A 196 -17.06 23.92 -10.74
CA LEU A 196 -17.57 22.65 -11.26
C LEU A 196 -16.43 21.67 -11.56
N LEU A 197 -15.33 22.15 -12.14
CA LEU A 197 -14.13 21.36 -12.40
C LEU A 197 -13.56 20.77 -11.10
N GLN A 198 -13.46 21.60 -10.04
CA GLN A 198 -13.01 21.11 -8.74
C GLN A 198 -13.93 20.04 -8.16
N GLN A 199 -15.24 20.19 -8.32
CA GLN A 199 -16.20 19.16 -7.90
C GLN A 199 -15.98 17.86 -8.68
N LYS A 200 -15.85 17.92 -10.01
CA LYS A 200 -15.66 16.74 -10.87
C LYS A 200 -14.35 16.01 -10.58
N TYR A 201 -13.27 16.73 -10.30
CA TYR A 201 -12.02 16.11 -9.86
C TYR A 201 -12.16 15.36 -8.53
N ARG A 202 -12.96 15.89 -7.57
CA ARG A 202 -13.24 15.19 -6.30
C ARG A 202 -14.08 13.93 -6.53
N GLU A 203 -15.09 14.01 -7.39
CA GLU A 203 -15.89 12.85 -7.80
C GLU A 203 -14.99 11.78 -8.42
N HIS A 204 -14.16 12.15 -9.40
CA HIS A 204 -13.22 11.25 -10.05
C HIS A 204 -12.26 10.59 -9.03
N GLN A 205 -11.69 11.38 -8.11
CA GLN A 205 -10.79 10.86 -7.07
C GLN A 205 -11.48 9.90 -6.11
N ALA A 206 -12.74 10.15 -5.75
CA ALA A 206 -13.51 9.25 -4.90
C ALA A 206 -13.79 7.91 -5.59
N HIS A 207 -14.04 7.93 -6.91
CA HIS A 207 -14.25 6.73 -7.71
C HIS A 207 -12.95 5.96 -8.00
N SER A 208 -11.80 6.63 -8.15
CA SER A 208 -10.52 5.99 -8.46
C SER A 208 -9.83 5.37 -7.24
N ASN A 209 -10.04 5.93 -6.04
CA ASN A 209 -9.48 5.44 -4.77
C ASN A 209 -10.32 4.35 -4.08
N LYS A 210 -11.03 3.53 -4.87
CA LYS A 210 -12.00 2.55 -4.35
C LYS A 210 -11.33 1.43 -3.54
N TYR A 211 -10.20 0.93 -4.01
CA TYR A 211 -9.43 -0.12 -3.35
C TYR A 211 -8.44 0.49 -2.36
N LYS A 212 -8.47 0.03 -1.11
CA LYS A 212 -7.60 0.50 -0.02
C LYS A 212 -6.70 -0.62 0.50
N PHE A 213 -6.13 -1.40 -0.41
CA PHE A 213 -5.22 -2.49 -0.10
C PHE A 213 -3.77 -2.04 -0.27
N ASN A 214 -3.00 -2.08 0.82
CA ASN A 214 -1.57 -1.72 0.84
C ASN A 214 -0.72 -2.98 1.09
N PRO A 215 -0.37 -3.73 0.02
CA PRO A 215 0.36 -4.99 0.17
C PRO A 215 1.73 -4.79 0.81
N SER A 216 2.43 -3.71 0.47
CA SER A 216 3.79 -3.46 0.96
C SER A 216 3.84 -3.29 2.48
N LYS A 217 2.82 -2.67 3.08
CA LYS A 217 2.70 -2.62 4.55
C LYS A 217 2.54 -4.02 5.15
N TYR A 218 1.70 -4.87 4.56
CA TYR A 218 1.53 -6.24 5.07
C TYR A 218 2.81 -7.05 4.95
N VAL A 219 3.53 -6.93 3.82
CA VAL A 219 4.83 -7.58 3.63
C VAL A 219 5.84 -7.11 4.67
N SER A 220 5.98 -5.79 4.86
CA SER A 220 6.93 -5.24 5.84
C SER A 220 6.61 -5.70 7.27
N ASP A 221 5.33 -5.67 7.65
CA ASP A 221 4.88 -6.07 8.99
C ASP A 221 5.13 -7.58 9.23
N MET A 222 4.90 -8.43 8.22
CA MET A 222 5.20 -9.87 8.31
C MET A 222 6.69 -10.14 8.47
N ILE A 223 7.54 -9.47 7.68
CA ILE A 223 9.00 -9.62 7.77
C ILE A 223 9.52 -9.14 9.14
N GLU A 224 9.01 -8.02 9.64
CA GLU A 224 9.38 -7.53 10.98
C GLU A 224 8.96 -8.53 12.07
N GLY A 225 7.76 -9.11 11.97
CA GLY A 225 7.30 -10.17 12.85
C GLY A 225 8.24 -11.38 12.83
N MET A 226 8.69 -11.79 11.64
CA MET A 226 9.64 -12.89 11.47
C MET A 226 10.99 -12.59 12.11
N LYS A 227 11.55 -11.37 11.90
CA LYS A 227 12.80 -10.94 12.53
C LYS A 227 12.71 -10.97 14.06
N LYS A 228 11.64 -10.40 14.62
CA LYS A 228 11.37 -10.41 16.08
C LYS A 228 11.27 -11.83 16.64
N ALA A 229 10.66 -12.75 15.89
CA ALA A 229 10.57 -14.16 16.29
C ALA A 229 11.95 -14.84 16.35
N ILE A 230 12.85 -14.51 15.42
CA ILE A 230 14.24 -15.02 15.46
C ILE A 230 14.99 -14.44 16.66
N GLU A 231 14.93 -13.11 16.83
CA GLU A 231 15.65 -12.36 17.88
C GLU A 231 15.17 -12.68 19.30
N GLY A 232 13.86 -12.87 19.49
CA GLY A 232 13.27 -13.13 20.81
C GLY A 232 13.81 -14.39 21.49
N LYS A 233 14.31 -15.36 20.72
CA LYS A 233 15.00 -16.55 21.25
C LYS A 233 16.44 -16.29 21.70
N ASN A 234 17.10 -15.22 21.24
CA ASN A 234 18.49 -14.90 21.57
C ASN A 234 18.64 -14.19 22.93
N ARG A 235 17.55 -13.68 23.50
CA ARG A 235 17.55 -13.09 24.85
C ARG A 235 17.06 -14.14 25.84
N GLY A 236 18.00 -14.91 26.39
CA GLY A 236 17.72 -15.94 27.39
C GLY A 236 16.77 -15.46 28.48
N GLY A 237 15.59 -16.07 28.51
CA GLY A 237 14.62 -15.95 29.60
C GLY A 237 14.78 -17.12 30.56
N SER A 238 15.83 -17.12 31.38
CA SER A 238 15.73 -17.74 32.70
C SER A 238 14.71 -16.92 33.49
N GLY A 239 13.53 -17.49 33.75
CA GLY A 239 12.40 -16.76 34.33
C GLY A 239 11.40 -17.66 35.05
N ASN A 240 11.90 -18.48 35.96
CA ASN A 240 11.22 -18.88 37.20
C ASN A 240 9.93 -19.73 37.09
N SER A 241 10.09 -21.02 36.81
CA SER A 241 9.24 -22.06 37.41
C SER A 241 9.69 -22.25 38.86
N GLY A 242 9.16 -21.41 39.75
CA GLY A 242 9.47 -21.39 41.18
C GLY A 242 8.21 -21.67 41.98
N ASN A 243 7.97 -22.96 42.23
CA ASN A 243 6.97 -23.47 43.15
C ASN A 243 7.37 -23.05 44.58
N ASN A 244 6.73 -22.04 45.18
CA ASN A 244 6.84 -21.76 46.61
C ASN A 244 5.47 -21.35 47.17
N ASN A 245 4.93 -22.25 48.00
CA ASN A 245 4.02 -21.90 49.09
C ASN A 245 4.73 -20.87 49.98
N GLU A 246 4.24 -19.63 50.06
CA GLU A 246 4.41 -18.83 51.27
C GLU A 246 3.39 -17.68 51.33
N SER A 247 2.80 -17.58 52.52
CA SER A 247 1.77 -16.65 52.95
C SER A 247 2.15 -15.17 52.82
N GLY A 248 1.15 -14.34 52.51
CA GLY A 248 0.96 -13.05 53.17
C GLY A 248 1.20 -11.80 52.34
N GLY A 249 0.24 -10.88 52.38
CA GLY A 249 0.46 -9.45 52.11
C GLY A 249 -0.37 -8.89 50.96
N GLY A 250 -1.51 -8.30 51.30
CA GLY A 250 -2.46 -7.69 50.37
C GLY A 250 -1.92 -6.45 49.63
N GLY A 251 -2.49 -6.21 48.45
CA GLY A 251 -2.22 -5.03 47.65
C GLY A 251 -3.09 -5.00 46.39
N ASN A 252 -4.25 -4.34 46.50
CA ASN A 252 -5.21 -4.02 45.45
C ASN A 252 -4.55 -3.76 44.07
N ARG A 253 -4.94 -4.55 43.05
CA ARG A 253 -4.92 -4.07 41.65
C ARG A 253 -6.24 -4.40 40.96
N LYS A 254 -6.81 -3.32 40.42
CA LYS A 254 -8.15 -3.14 39.88
C LYS A 254 -8.41 -4.03 38.67
N ASN A 255 -9.62 -4.58 38.64
CA ASN A 255 -10.23 -5.33 37.53
C ASN A 255 -10.58 -4.36 36.37
N PRO A 256 -10.21 -4.63 35.10
CA PRO A 256 -10.40 -3.68 34.00
C PRO A 256 -11.81 -3.62 33.39
N ASN A 257 -12.84 -4.16 34.07
CA ASN A 257 -14.22 -4.19 33.56
C ASN A 257 -15.22 -3.38 34.41
N ASN A 258 -14.99 -2.08 34.62
CA ASN A 258 -16.04 -1.21 35.18
C ASN A 258 -16.11 0.16 34.46
N PRO A 259 -17.23 0.52 33.81
CA PRO A 259 -17.32 1.69 32.92
C PRO A 259 -17.89 2.97 33.58
N PHE A 260 -17.78 3.13 34.91
CA PHE A 260 -18.38 4.27 35.65
C PHE A 260 -17.46 4.83 36.75
N ASP A 261 -16.31 5.41 36.38
CA ASP A 261 -15.60 6.34 37.27
C ASP A 261 -15.32 7.63 36.51
N SER A 262 -16.31 8.52 36.53
CA SER A 262 -16.10 9.97 36.43
C SER A 262 -15.74 10.46 37.83
N ASP A 263 -14.64 11.19 37.99
CA ASP A 263 -14.71 12.58 38.47
C ASP A 263 -13.35 13.26 38.57
N SER A 264 -13.45 14.56 38.38
CA SER A 264 -12.47 15.63 38.40
C SER A 264 -11.81 15.86 39.75
N ASP A 265 -10.65 16.54 39.70
CA ASP A 265 -10.19 17.64 40.57
C ASP A 265 -8.65 17.51 40.73
N ASP A 266 -7.85 18.35 40.07
CA ASP A 266 -7.54 19.75 40.41
C ASP A 266 -6.73 19.87 41.72
N ASN A 267 -5.42 20.12 41.59
CA ASN A 267 -4.65 21.14 42.34
C ASN A 267 -3.13 20.97 42.19
N ASN A 268 -2.55 21.82 41.34
CA ASN A 268 -1.51 22.81 41.64
C ASN A 268 -0.57 22.60 42.86
N LYS A 269 0.75 22.50 42.62
CA LYS A 269 1.76 23.54 42.98
C LYS A 269 3.22 23.08 42.71
N ASP A 270 3.89 23.91 41.91
CA ASP A 270 5.32 24.09 41.59
C ASP A 270 6.21 24.40 42.84
N PRO A 271 7.54 24.69 42.76
CA PRO A 271 8.54 24.47 41.69
C PRO A 271 9.89 23.91 42.22
N ASP A 272 10.86 23.63 41.32
CA ASP A 272 12.20 24.28 41.30
C ASP A 272 13.30 23.43 40.58
N LYS A 273 14.22 24.16 39.93
CA LYS A 273 15.56 23.80 39.38
C LYS A 273 15.76 23.72 37.86
N ASN A 274 16.01 24.92 37.31
CA ASN A 274 17.25 25.31 36.60
C ASN A 274 18.01 24.23 35.79
N ASN A 275 17.99 24.35 34.45
CA ASN A 275 19.25 24.40 33.71
C ASN A 275 19.15 25.07 32.32
N LYS A 276 20.03 26.05 32.13
CA LYS A 276 20.21 26.88 30.92
C LYS A 276 20.85 26.07 29.78
N LYS A 277 20.30 26.13 28.55
CA LYS A 277 21.05 26.02 27.28
C LYS A 277 20.41 26.89 26.17
N PRO A 278 21.21 27.44 25.21
CA PRO A 278 20.86 28.59 24.37
C PRO A 278 20.14 28.22 23.05
N PRO A 279 19.60 29.20 22.29
CA PRO A 279 18.61 28.95 21.24
C PRO A 279 19.27 28.50 19.93
N LYS A 280 18.68 27.48 19.28
CA LYS A 280 19.00 27.10 17.90
C LYS A 280 17.99 27.75 16.94
N ASN A 281 18.54 28.53 16.01
CA ASN A 281 17.89 29.18 14.88
C ASN A 281 16.92 28.27 14.13
N LYS A 282 15.63 28.67 14.04
CA LYS A 282 14.68 28.19 13.04
C LYS A 282 15.07 28.78 11.68
N ARG A 283 15.67 28.00 10.79
CA ARG A 283 15.68 28.29 9.35
C ARG A 283 14.33 27.85 8.77
N LYS A 284 13.63 28.78 8.12
CA LYS A 284 12.49 28.50 7.23
C LYS A 284 12.91 27.44 6.21
N LYS A 285 12.09 26.41 6.05
CA LYS A 285 12.23 25.36 5.05
C LYS A 285 10.90 25.23 4.30
N ASP A 286 10.44 26.35 3.75
CA ASP A 286 9.29 26.42 2.87
C ASP A 286 9.76 27.16 1.62
N ASP A 287 10.24 26.44 0.61
CA ASP A 287 10.38 26.95 -0.77
C ASP A 287 10.72 25.83 -1.79
N ASP A 288 11.25 24.68 -1.35
CA ASP A 288 11.65 23.60 -2.28
C ASP A 288 10.47 22.83 -2.90
N ASN A 289 9.28 22.84 -2.29
CA ASN A 289 8.12 22.09 -2.80
C ASN A 289 7.33 22.86 -3.88
N GLN A 290 7.47 24.19 -3.93
CA GLN A 290 6.78 25.03 -4.93
C GLN A 290 7.52 25.02 -6.28
N SER A 291 8.85 24.92 -6.25
CA SER A 291 9.71 24.76 -7.43
C SER A 291 9.43 23.45 -8.19
N ASN A 292 9.26 22.33 -7.46
CA ASN A 292 9.00 21.03 -8.07
C ASN A 292 7.60 20.94 -8.71
N GLN A 293 6.59 21.61 -8.14
CA GLN A 293 5.26 21.67 -8.76
C GLN A 293 5.26 22.46 -10.08
N GLN A 294 6.03 23.55 -10.16
CA GLN A 294 6.16 24.33 -11.40
C GLN A 294 6.88 23.52 -12.49
N LEU A 295 7.93 22.78 -12.15
CA LEU A 295 8.66 21.91 -13.09
C LEU A 295 7.77 20.80 -13.67
N ILE A 296 6.90 20.20 -12.85
CA ILE A 296 5.93 19.19 -13.32
C ILE A 296 4.92 19.80 -14.30
N ILE A 297 4.43 21.01 -14.02
CA ILE A 297 3.50 21.72 -14.91
C ILE A 297 4.16 22.02 -16.26
N PHE A 298 5.42 22.49 -16.27
CA PHE A 298 6.15 22.73 -17.52
C PHE A 298 6.40 21.44 -18.32
N ALA A 299 6.70 20.32 -17.65
CA ALA A 299 6.91 19.04 -18.32
C ALA A 299 5.62 18.51 -18.98
N VAL A 300 4.46 18.64 -18.32
CA VAL A 300 3.17 18.23 -18.88
C VAL A 300 2.79 19.10 -20.08
N VAL A 301 2.98 20.42 -19.98
CA VAL A 301 2.72 21.35 -21.12
C VAL A 301 3.63 21.02 -22.31
N ALA A 302 4.91 20.74 -22.09
CA ALA A 302 5.83 20.36 -23.16
C ALA A 302 5.43 19.05 -23.86
N LEU A 303 4.97 18.04 -23.10
CA LEU A 303 4.50 16.77 -23.67
C LEU A 303 3.22 16.94 -24.50
N VAL A 304 2.28 17.77 -24.06
CA VAL A 304 1.06 18.08 -24.82
C VAL A 304 1.39 18.80 -26.12
N VAL A 305 2.31 19.78 -26.09
CA VAL A 305 2.75 20.48 -27.31
C VAL A 305 3.44 19.52 -28.28
N LEU A 306 4.32 18.64 -27.80
CA LEU A 306 4.96 17.62 -28.64
C LEU A 306 3.94 16.65 -29.25
N PHE A 307 2.96 16.20 -28.47
CA PHE A 307 1.90 15.32 -28.96
C PHE A 307 1.05 15.99 -30.06
N LEU A 308 0.69 17.27 -29.87
CA LEU A 308 -0.06 18.04 -30.87
C LEU A 308 0.75 18.26 -32.15
N LEU A 309 2.06 18.54 -32.04
CA LEU A 309 2.95 18.69 -33.20
C LEU A 309 3.12 17.38 -33.96
N MET A 310 3.26 16.25 -33.26
CA MET A 310 3.37 14.93 -33.89
C MET A 310 2.06 14.48 -34.56
N ASN A 311 0.90 14.93 -34.08
CA ASN A 311 -0.38 14.63 -34.71
C ASN A 311 -0.65 15.50 -35.96
N GLN A 312 -0.01 16.66 -36.08
CA GLN A 312 -0.15 17.53 -37.25
C GLN A 312 0.72 17.07 -38.45
N SER A 313 1.75 16.25 -38.25
CA SER A 313 2.64 15.82 -39.34
C SER A 313 2.10 14.71 -40.25
N ASN A 314 0.92 14.14 -39.95
CA ASN A 314 0.36 13.00 -40.71
C ASN A 314 -0.72 13.36 -41.74
N SER A 315 -1.00 14.65 -41.97
CA SER A 315 -2.02 15.10 -42.92
C SER A 315 -1.41 15.79 -44.13
N GLN A 316 -0.49 15.13 -44.84
CA GLN A 316 -0.27 15.46 -46.25
C GLN A 316 -1.26 14.67 -47.11
N PRO A 317 -2.14 15.33 -47.88
CA PRO A 317 -3.05 14.64 -48.77
C PRO A 317 -2.25 13.93 -49.87
N ARG A 318 -2.48 12.62 -50.02
CA ARG A 318 -1.95 11.87 -51.16
C ARG A 318 -2.50 12.50 -52.44
N PRO A 319 -1.66 12.83 -53.44
CA PRO A 319 -2.14 13.35 -54.70
C PRO A 319 -3.06 12.31 -55.36
N SER A 320 -4.30 12.73 -55.59
CA SER A 320 -5.32 12.01 -56.36
C SER A 320 -4.76 11.71 -57.74
N ARG A 321 -4.63 10.42 -58.06
CA ARG A 321 -4.20 9.93 -59.37
C ARG A 321 -5.39 9.28 -60.05
N TYR A 322 -6.11 10.06 -60.84
CA TYR A 322 -6.96 9.55 -61.93
C TYR A 322 -6.87 10.53 -63.11
N ASP A 323 -7.14 9.98 -64.29
CA ASP A 323 -6.94 10.46 -65.67
C ASP A 323 -5.56 10.02 -66.22
N ASP A 324 -5.43 9.24 -67.29
CA ASP A 324 -6.27 9.04 -68.48
C ASP A 324 -6.12 7.62 -69.06
N HIS A 325 -7.23 7.01 -69.50
CA HIS A 325 -7.25 6.05 -70.61
C HIS A 325 -8.63 6.05 -71.28
N TYR A 326 -8.76 6.85 -72.34
CA TYR A 326 -9.56 6.59 -73.53
C TYR A 326 -8.90 7.26 -74.73
#